data_AF-A0A165GBQ5-F1
#
_entry.id   AF-A0A165GBQ5-F1
#
_cell.length_a   1.000
_cell.length_b   1.000
_cell.length_c   1.000
_cell.angle_alpha   90.00
_cell.angle_beta   90.00
_cell.angle_gamma   90.00
#
_symmetry.space_group_name_H-M   'P 1'
#
loop_
_entity.id
_entity.type
_entity.pdbx_description
1 polymer ?
#
loop_
_entity_poly.entity_id
_entity_poly.type
_entity_poly.pdbx_seq_one_letter_code
_entity_poly.pdbx_strand_id
1 'polypeptide(L)'
;MSATTRTHINALPRELLAQILLMSKPSLPSRRRGSHCNFERTITTICRHWREVALDSPRLWNIMYISRVVWLANLPLLRSWFKRTRSAPLEILIEIKDDELWDESSGCLDTDLVDRAVAGFRLVAEHSWHWRHFECDFGSDALMCKHPFFAAMLTAGQAPMLETLALFFDGSLGNVGRNDAGGIQRDKVTPDAAAVYVRTMFDGVCPRLRDATLWGMVPYPDLQPHIFRGLQRMVLGLQCDEYPEPLPRVRGLLSGCPDLVTVELTYLGHPAPRRECWSIPATDQESVQLGKLTCL
;
A
#
# COMPACT_ATOMS: atom_id res chain seq x y z
N MET A 1 19.49 -45.65 30.65
CA MET A 1 19.33 -45.12 29.27
C MET A 1 17.87 -44.77 29.09
N SER A 2 17.50 -43.48 29.09
CA SER A 2 16.09 -43.07 28.97
C SER A 2 15.66 -43.16 27.51
N ALA A 3 14.63 -43.96 27.22
CA ALA A 3 14.14 -44.15 25.86
C ALA A 3 13.43 -42.89 25.36
N THR A 4 13.98 -42.24 24.34
CA THR A 4 13.37 -41.06 23.70
C THR A 4 12.07 -41.45 23.02
N THR A 5 10.93 -41.23 23.68
CA THR A 5 9.61 -41.52 23.12
C THR A 5 9.30 -40.46 22.07
N ARG A 6 9.27 -40.85 20.79
CA ARG A 6 8.86 -39.94 19.70
C ARG A 6 7.35 -39.72 19.79
N THR A 7 6.94 -38.50 20.08
CA THR A 7 5.53 -38.12 20.07
C THR A 7 5.10 -37.77 18.64
N HIS A 8 3.98 -38.32 18.18
CA HIS A 8 3.45 -38.00 16.87
C HIS A 8 2.93 -36.56 16.84
N ILE A 9 3.13 -35.84 15.73
CA ILE A 9 2.72 -34.42 15.64
C ILE A 9 1.23 -34.19 15.81
N ASN A 10 0.41 -35.20 15.47
CA ASN A 10 -1.04 -35.17 15.70
C ASN A 10 -1.44 -35.26 17.19
N ALA A 11 -0.50 -35.58 18.09
CA ALA A 11 -0.73 -35.57 19.53
C ALA A 11 -0.47 -34.19 20.15
N LEU A 12 0.03 -33.21 19.38
CA LEU A 12 0.19 -31.85 19.87
C LEU A 12 -1.18 -31.18 20.08
N PRO A 13 -1.39 -30.51 21.22
CA PRO A 13 -2.49 -29.59 21.42
C PRO A 13 -2.58 -28.56 20.28
N ARG A 14 -3.81 -28.16 19.94
CA ARG A 14 -4.09 -27.26 18.81
C ARG A 14 -3.37 -25.91 18.97
N GLU A 15 -3.27 -25.43 20.20
CA GLU A 15 -2.64 -24.16 20.57
C GLU A 15 -1.14 -24.20 20.32
N LEU A 16 -0.47 -25.30 20.69
CA LEU A 16 0.96 -25.47 20.47
C LEU A 16 1.27 -25.61 18.98
N LEU A 17 0.46 -26.37 18.24
CA LEU A 17 0.62 -26.46 16.80
C LEU A 17 0.40 -25.09 16.13
N ALA A 18 -0.62 -24.34 16.52
CA ALA A 18 -0.85 -22.98 16.01
C ALA A 18 0.33 -22.04 16.29
N GLN A 19 0.90 -22.10 17.49
CA GLN A 19 2.10 -21.33 17.84
C GLN A 19 3.30 -21.73 16.98
N ILE A 20 3.55 -23.02 16.78
CA ILE A 20 4.62 -23.50 15.91
C ILE A 20 4.44 -22.98 14.48
N LEU A 21 3.22 -23.08 13.94
CA LEU A 21 2.92 -22.56 12.60
C LEU A 21 3.11 -21.04 12.51
N LEU A 22 2.72 -20.29 13.55
CA LEU A 22 2.93 -18.85 13.59
C LEU A 22 4.41 -18.47 13.65
N MET A 23 5.22 -19.19 14.43
CA MET A 23 6.68 -18.97 14.48
C MET A 23 7.38 -19.38 13.18
N SER A 24 6.78 -20.31 12.42
CA SER A 24 7.29 -20.74 11.11
C SER A 24 6.84 -19.84 9.96
N LYS A 25 5.88 -18.94 10.21
CA LYS A 25 5.35 -18.05 9.19
C LYS A 25 6.44 -17.06 8.78
N PRO A 26 6.73 -16.92 7.47
CA PRO A 26 7.68 -15.92 7.03
C PRO A 26 7.18 -14.52 7.44
N SER A 27 8.12 -13.66 7.88
CA SER A 27 7.86 -12.23 7.96
C SER A 27 7.47 -11.68 6.59
N LEU A 28 6.92 -10.47 6.55
CA LEU A 28 6.57 -9.80 5.29
C LEU A 28 7.70 -9.98 4.26
N PRO A 29 7.38 -10.46 3.04
CA PRO A 29 8.40 -10.63 2.02
C PRO A 29 9.05 -9.27 1.78
N SER A 30 10.37 -9.20 1.89
CA SER A 30 11.09 -8.03 1.38
C SER A 30 10.78 -7.92 -0.12
N ARG A 31 10.55 -6.70 -0.64
CA ARG A 31 10.28 -6.39 -2.07
C ARG A 31 11.11 -7.20 -3.08
N ARG A 32 12.29 -7.67 -2.69
CA ARG A 32 13.23 -8.45 -3.50
C ARG A 32 12.94 -9.95 -3.62
N ARG A 33 12.01 -10.52 -2.85
CA ARG A 33 11.68 -11.96 -2.87
C ARG A 33 10.18 -12.11 -3.09
N GLY A 34 9.75 -12.02 -4.35
CA GLY A 34 8.37 -12.18 -4.82
C GLY A 34 7.78 -13.59 -4.60
N SER A 35 7.87 -14.14 -3.39
CA SER A 35 7.27 -15.42 -3.05
C SER A 35 5.90 -15.17 -2.45
N HIS A 36 4.87 -15.51 -3.23
CA HIS A 36 3.48 -15.60 -2.77
C HIS A 36 3.35 -16.39 -1.47
N CYS A 37 2.25 -16.13 -0.76
CA CYS A 37 1.73 -16.85 0.42
C CYS A 37 1.53 -18.37 0.19
N ASN A 38 2.61 -19.08 -0.10
CA ASN A 38 2.65 -20.53 -0.23
C ASN A 38 2.58 -21.19 1.13
N PHE A 39 2.97 -20.48 2.20
CA PHE A 39 3.01 -21.04 3.54
C PHE A 39 1.62 -21.53 3.99
N GLU A 40 0.60 -20.67 3.96
CA GLU A 40 -0.77 -20.99 4.37
C GLU A 40 -1.38 -22.11 3.52
N ARG A 41 -1.06 -22.12 2.23
CA ARG A 41 -1.47 -23.18 1.31
C ARG A 41 -0.77 -24.50 1.63
N THR A 42 0.54 -24.49 1.89
CA THR A 42 1.30 -25.69 2.23
C THR A 42 0.87 -26.27 3.57
N ILE A 43 0.72 -25.45 4.61
CA ILE A 43 0.33 -25.97 5.94
C ILE A 43 -1.08 -26.58 5.93
N THR A 44 -1.96 -26.10 5.04
CA THR A 44 -3.31 -26.66 4.88
C THR A 44 -3.35 -27.92 4.02
N THR A 45 -2.25 -28.36 3.39
CA THR A 45 -2.21 -29.61 2.60
C THR A 45 -1.52 -30.78 3.30
N ILE A 46 -0.77 -30.54 4.38
CA ILE A 46 0.04 -31.58 5.06
C ILE A 46 -0.81 -32.72 5.63
N CYS A 47 -1.71 -32.43 6.58
CA CYS A 47 -2.63 -33.41 7.15
C CYS A 47 -3.92 -32.75 7.64
N ARG A 48 -4.93 -33.54 7.99
CA ARG A 48 -6.22 -33.04 8.47
C ARG A 48 -6.09 -32.15 9.72
N HIS A 49 -5.30 -32.57 10.71
CA HIS A 49 -5.10 -31.82 11.96
C HIS A 49 -4.48 -30.44 11.70
N TRP A 50 -3.44 -30.38 10.86
CA TRP A 50 -2.80 -29.13 10.48
C TRP A 50 -3.74 -28.20 9.71
N ARG A 51 -4.54 -28.75 8.79
CA ARG A 51 -5.55 -27.98 8.06
C ARG A 51 -6.57 -27.36 9.01
N GLU A 52 -7.13 -28.14 9.94
CA GLU A 52 -8.11 -27.65 10.92
C GLU A 52 -7.49 -26.53 11.77
N VAL A 53 -6.31 -26.77 12.36
CA VAL A 53 -5.61 -25.76 13.17
C VAL A 53 -5.28 -24.51 12.37
N ALA A 54 -4.81 -24.65 11.12
CA ALA A 54 -4.45 -23.52 10.28
C ALA A 54 -5.67 -22.68 9.88
N LEU A 55 -6.78 -23.31 9.52
CA LEU A 55 -8.03 -22.62 9.16
C LEU A 55 -8.67 -21.93 10.37
N ASP A 56 -8.49 -22.47 11.58
CA ASP A 56 -9.04 -21.91 12.82
C ASP A 56 -8.15 -20.83 13.46
N SER A 57 -6.98 -20.54 12.90
CA SER A 57 -5.98 -19.61 13.45
C SER A 57 -5.88 -18.33 12.60
N PRO A 58 -6.62 -17.25 12.92
CA PRO A 58 -6.73 -16.08 12.05
C PRO A 58 -5.40 -15.34 11.83
N ARG A 59 -4.51 -15.40 12.82
CA ARG A 59 -3.15 -14.82 12.73
C ARG A 59 -2.27 -15.47 11.66
N LEU A 60 -2.59 -16.68 11.20
CA LEU A 60 -1.88 -17.26 10.05
C LEU A 60 -2.29 -16.56 8.74
N TRP A 61 -3.49 -15.99 8.67
CA TRP A 61 -4.05 -15.35 7.48
C TRP A 61 -3.94 -13.82 7.52
N ASN A 62 -3.15 -13.26 8.43
CA ASN A 62 -3.08 -11.82 8.63
C ASN A 62 -2.08 -11.10 7.72
N ILE A 63 -1.29 -11.82 6.92
CA ILE A 63 -0.34 -11.26 5.96
C ILE A 63 -0.83 -11.62 4.57
N MET A 64 -1.07 -10.64 3.72
CA MET A 64 -1.52 -10.82 2.35
C MET A 64 -0.54 -10.15 1.41
N TYR A 65 0.11 -10.94 0.54
CA TYR A 65 0.97 -10.43 -0.52
C TYR A 65 0.38 -10.74 -1.90
N ILE A 66 0.00 -9.68 -2.59
CA ILE A 66 -0.62 -9.70 -3.92
C ILE A 66 0.37 -9.09 -4.91
N SER A 67 1.23 -9.92 -5.50
CA SER A 67 2.18 -9.47 -6.52
C SER A 67 1.71 -9.65 -7.95
N ARG A 68 0.47 -10.15 -8.10
CA ARG A 68 -0.14 -10.40 -9.40
C ARG A 68 -1.57 -9.92 -9.42
N VAL A 69 -1.92 -9.14 -10.43
CA VAL A 69 -3.27 -8.61 -10.69
C VAL A 69 -4.29 -9.73 -10.78
N VAL A 70 -3.94 -10.85 -11.42
CA VAL A 70 -4.84 -12.02 -11.52
C VAL A 70 -5.26 -12.53 -10.15
N TRP A 71 -4.40 -12.41 -9.14
CA TRP A 71 -4.72 -12.79 -7.77
C TRP A 71 -5.67 -11.79 -7.11
N LEU A 72 -5.45 -10.48 -7.36
CA LEU A 72 -6.37 -9.42 -6.94
C LEU A 72 -7.76 -9.60 -7.59
N ALA A 73 -7.81 -10.02 -8.85
CA ALA A 73 -9.03 -10.31 -9.58
C ALA A 73 -9.77 -11.58 -9.09
N ASN A 74 -9.14 -12.42 -8.26
CA ASN A 74 -9.74 -13.65 -7.74
C ASN A 74 -10.59 -13.38 -6.49
N LEU A 75 -11.77 -12.81 -6.69
CA LEU A 75 -12.70 -12.45 -5.59
C LEU A 75 -13.04 -13.64 -4.66
N PRO A 76 -13.32 -14.87 -5.15
CA PRO A 76 -13.60 -16.01 -4.25
C PRO A 76 -12.45 -16.32 -3.30
N LEU A 77 -11.21 -16.22 -3.79
CA LEU A 77 -10.01 -16.44 -2.99
C LEU A 77 -9.84 -15.34 -1.93
N LEU A 78 -9.95 -14.07 -2.33
CA LEU A 78 -9.87 -12.93 -1.41
C LEU A 78 -10.95 -13.01 -0.32
N ARG A 79 -12.20 -13.29 -0.68
CA ARG A 79 -13.29 -13.49 0.29
C ARG A 79 -12.98 -14.62 1.27
N SER A 80 -12.45 -15.73 0.78
CA SER A 80 -12.04 -16.86 1.61
C SER A 80 -10.89 -16.48 2.55
N TRP A 81 -9.96 -15.66 2.09
CA TRP A 81 -8.85 -15.15 2.88
C TRP A 81 -9.36 -14.27 4.03
N PHE A 82 -10.13 -13.22 3.71
CA PHE A 82 -10.68 -12.30 4.71
C PHE A 82 -11.59 -13.00 5.73
N LYS A 83 -12.39 -13.98 5.29
CA LYS A 83 -13.18 -14.82 6.20
C LYS A 83 -12.31 -15.54 7.25
N ARG A 84 -11.09 -15.95 6.88
CA ARG A 84 -10.15 -16.63 7.79
C ARG A 84 -9.40 -15.66 8.69
N THR A 85 -9.06 -14.46 8.19
CA THR A 85 -8.40 -13.42 8.98
C THR A 85 -9.25 -12.89 10.13
N ARG A 86 -10.60 -12.92 10.00
CA ARG A 86 -11.53 -12.39 11.02
C ARG A 86 -11.13 -10.96 11.41
N SER A 87 -10.89 -10.69 12.69
CA SER A 87 -10.46 -9.38 13.23
C SER A 87 -8.95 -9.28 13.51
N ALA A 88 -8.13 -10.22 13.01
CA ALA A 88 -6.69 -10.14 13.20
C ALA A 88 -6.10 -8.92 12.47
N PRO A 89 -5.12 -8.20 13.04
CA PRO A 89 -4.49 -7.06 12.39
C PRO A 89 -3.84 -7.46 11.05
N LEU A 90 -4.27 -6.83 9.96
CA LEU A 90 -3.87 -7.14 8.60
C LEU A 90 -2.58 -6.42 8.20
N GLU A 91 -1.72 -7.14 7.50
CA GLU A 91 -0.55 -6.62 6.81
C GLU A 91 -0.72 -6.95 5.33
N ILE A 92 -0.90 -5.92 4.50
CA ILE A 92 -1.26 -6.07 3.09
C ILE A 92 -0.17 -5.41 2.26
N LEU A 93 0.34 -6.16 1.29
CA LEU A 93 1.29 -5.68 0.31
C LEU A 93 0.74 -6.02 -1.07
N ILE A 94 0.47 -4.99 -1.86
CA ILE A 94 -0.04 -5.10 -3.23
C ILE A 94 1.00 -4.53 -4.18
N GLU A 95 1.39 -5.29 -5.19
CA GLU A 95 2.27 -4.88 -6.26
C GLU A 95 1.52 -5.13 -7.57
N ILE A 96 1.18 -4.04 -8.26
CA ILE A 96 0.47 -4.05 -9.54
C ILE A 96 1.49 -3.67 -10.61
N LYS A 97 1.80 -4.62 -11.48
CA LYS A 97 2.70 -4.42 -12.62
C LYS A 97 1.91 -4.29 -13.91
N ASP A 98 2.43 -3.45 -14.79
CA ASP A 98 1.74 -3.07 -16.04
C ASP A 98 1.75 -4.20 -17.07
N ASP A 99 2.83 -4.99 -17.09
CA ASP A 99 3.00 -6.15 -17.97
C ASP A 99 1.92 -7.22 -17.75
N GLU A 100 1.28 -7.24 -16.59
CA GLU A 100 0.16 -8.15 -16.32
C GLU A 100 -1.21 -7.64 -16.78
N LEU A 101 -1.34 -6.34 -17.02
CA LEU A 101 -2.58 -5.70 -17.47
C LEU A 101 -2.64 -5.56 -18.99
N TRP A 102 -1.49 -5.66 -19.65
CA TRP A 102 -1.38 -5.54 -21.08
C TRP A 102 -1.72 -6.86 -21.79
N ASP A 103 -2.70 -6.83 -22.68
CA ASP A 103 -2.98 -7.95 -23.57
C ASP A 103 -2.12 -7.80 -24.83
N GLU A 104 -1.07 -8.62 -24.92
CA GLU A 104 -0.16 -8.65 -26.06
C GLU A 104 -0.88 -8.90 -27.40
N SER A 105 -2.01 -9.61 -27.38
CA SER A 105 -2.75 -9.96 -28.60
C SER A 105 -3.52 -8.79 -29.18
N SER A 106 -4.07 -7.92 -28.32
CA SER A 106 -4.83 -6.74 -28.72
C SER A 106 -3.99 -5.47 -28.74
N GLY A 107 -2.82 -5.46 -28.09
CA GLY A 107 -2.00 -4.27 -27.95
C GLY A 107 -2.70 -3.18 -27.14
N CYS A 108 -3.57 -3.57 -26.21
CA CYS A 108 -4.25 -2.67 -25.29
C CYS A 108 -4.41 -3.30 -23.90
N LEU A 109 -4.98 -2.54 -22.97
CA LEU A 109 -5.25 -3.02 -21.61
C LEU A 109 -6.42 -4.02 -21.60
N ASP A 110 -6.27 -5.14 -20.87
CA ASP A 110 -7.38 -6.05 -20.57
C ASP A 110 -8.34 -5.37 -19.58
N THR A 111 -9.36 -4.70 -20.11
CA THR A 111 -10.35 -3.96 -19.33
C THR A 111 -11.12 -4.85 -18.36
N ASP A 112 -11.39 -6.10 -18.73
CA ASP A 112 -12.10 -7.06 -17.86
C ASP A 112 -11.23 -7.50 -16.68
N LEU A 113 -9.93 -7.68 -16.90
CA LEU A 113 -8.97 -7.93 -15.82
C LEU A 113 -8.84 -6.70 -14.90
N VAL A 114 -8.76 -5.49 -15.46
CA VAL A 114 -8.72 -4.24 -14.69
C VAL A 114 -9.97 -4.12 -13.81
N ASP A 115 -11.16 -4.29 -14.37
CA ASP A 115 -12.42 -4.16 -13.63
C ASP A 115 -12.51 -5.18 -12.47
N ARG A 116 -12.10 -6.42 -12.71
CA ARG A 116 -12.05 -7.45 -11.65
C ARG A 116 -11.00 -7.13 -10.60
N ALA A 117 -9.83 -6.63 -10.99
CA ALA A 117 -8.78 -6.22 -10.06
C ALA A 117 -9.23 -5.04 -9.19
N VAL A 118 -9.89 -4.04 -9.77
CA VAL A 118 -10.50 -2.93 -9.03
C VAL A 118 -11.57 -3.43 -8.07
N ALA A 119 -12.42 -4.38 -8.48
CA ALA A 119 -13.38 -5.03 -7.58
C ALA A 119 -12.68 -5.77 -6.42
N GLY A 120 -11.55 -6.43 -6.69
CA GLY A 120 -10.73 -7.07 -5.67
C GLY A 120 -10.11 -6.08 -4.70
N PHE A 121 -9.61 -4.97 -5.20
CA PHE A 121 -9.07 -3.89 -4.38
C PHE A 121 -10.15 -3.24 -3.51
N ARG A 122 -11.37 -3.03 -4.04
CA ARG A 122 -12.52 -2.57 -3.23
C ARG A 122 -12.82 -3.54 -2.09
N LEU A 123 -12.84 -4.84 -2.37
CA LEU A 123 -12.99 -5.86 -1.33
C LEU A 123 -11.86 -5.77 -0.28
N VAL A 124 -10.62 -5.53 -0.70
CA VAL A 124 -9.51 -5.28 0.24
C VAL A 124 -9.82 -4.05 1.11
N ALA A 125 -10.21 -2.93 0.49
CA ALA A 125 -10.54 -1.67 1.15
C ALA A 125 -11.72 -1.74 2.13
N GLU A 126 -12.71 -2.61 1.89
CA GLU A 126 -13.81 -2.91 2.83
C GLU A 126 -13.30 -3.44 4.19
N HIS A 127 -12.09 -4.00 4.22
CA HIS A 127 -11.44 -4.52 5.42
C HIS A 127 -10.44 -3.54 6.06
N SER A 128 -10.46 -2.26 5.67
CA SER A 128 -9.59 -1.21 6.22
C SER A 128 -9.62 -1.06 7.75
N TRP A 129 -10.76 -1.39 8.37
CA TRP A 129 -10.98 -1.26 9.82
C TRP A 129 -10.00 -2.05 10.71
N HIS A 130 -9.28 -3.03 10.16
CA HIS A 130 -8.25 -3.79 10.88
C HIS A 130 -6.92 -3.87 10.13
N TRP A 131 -6.67 -3.00 9.17
CA TRP A 131 -5.34 -2.84 8.59
C TRP A 131 -4.39 -2.33 9.65
N ARG A 132 -3.23 -2.96 9.78
CA ARG A 132 -2.09 -2.51 10.58
C ARG A 132 -0.98 -1.99 9.70
N HIS A 133 -0.72 -2.67 8.59
CA HIS A 133 0.27 -2.27 7.59
C HIS A 133 -0.38 -2.39 6.22
N PHE A 134 -0.33 -1.32 5.44
CA PHE A 134 -0.82 -1.31 4.06
C PHE A 134 0.24 -0.72 3.15
N GLU A 135 0.73 -1.53 2.22
CA GLU A 135 1.64 -1.12 1.16
C GLU A 135 1.00 -1.42 -0.20
N CYS A 136 1.00 -0.44 -1.09
CA CYS A 136 0.55 -0.62 -2.47
C CYS A 136 1.53 0.06 -3.43
N ASP A 137 2.07 -0.72 -4.35
CA ASP A 137 2.98 -0.29 -5.40
C ASP A 137 2.31 -0.43 -6.77
N PHE A 138 2.21 0.69 -7.47
CA PHE A 138 1.68 0.80 -8.83
C PHE A 138 2.84 1.09 -9.78
N GLY A 139 3.09 0.16 -10.71
CA GLY A 139 4.08 0.29 -11.78
C GLY A 139 3.92 1.56 -12.64
N SER A 140 4.95 1.87 -13.43
CA SER A 140 5.16 3.17 -14.06
C SER A 140 4.11 3.55 -15.11
N ASP A 141 3.53 2.59 -15.83
CA ASP A 141 2.90 2.85 -17.12
C ASP A 141 1.38 2.66 -17.13
N ALA A 142 0.76 1.95 -16.17
CA ALA A 142 -0.70 1.79 -16.09
C ALA A 142 -1.42 2.97 -15.41
N LEU A 143 -1.09 4.19 -15.81
CA LEU A 143 -1.70 5.43 -15.30
C LEU A 143 -3.23 5.43 -15.34
N MET A 144 -3.80 4.86 -16.40
CA MET A 144 -5.25 4.77 -16.58
C MET A 144 -5.90 3.82 -15.56
N CYS A 145 -5.18 2.82 -15.08
CA CYS A 145 -5.68 1.87 -14.10
C CYS A 145 -5.54 2.40 -12.66
N LYS A 146 -4.58 3.30 -12.38
CA LYS A 146 -4.33 3.86 -11.04
C LYS A 146 -5.53 4.59 -10.46
N HIS A 147 -6.25 5.36 -11.27
CA HIS A 147 -7.35 6.20 -10.78
C HIS A 147 -8.49 5.38 -10.13
N PRO A 148 -9.01 4.30 -10.76
CA PRO A 148 -9.94 3.40 -10.10
C PRO A 148 -9.46 2.80 -8.77
N PHE A 149 -8.18 2.40 -8.66
CA PHE A 149 -7.62 1.88 -7.41
C PHE A 149 -7.50 2.96 -6.33
N PHE A 150 -7.03 4.15 -6.71
CA PHE A 150 -6.95 5.30 -5.83
C PHE A 150 -8.34 5.72 -5.33
N ALA A 151 -9.33 5.79 -6.24
CA ALA A 151 -10.72 6.06 -5.89
C ALA A 151 -11.27 5.01 -4.90
N ALA A 152 -10.99 3.73 -5.13
CA ALA A 152 -11.37 2.66 -4.21
C ALA A 152 -10.74 2.84 -2.81
N MET A 153 -9.48 3.28 -2.74
CA MET A 153 -8.80 3.61 -1.48
C MET A 153 -9.40 4.83 -0.79
N LEU A 154 -9.75 5.89 -1.53
CA LEU A 154 -10.43 7.07 -0.97
C LEU A 154 -11.84 6.74 -0.45
N THR A 155 -12.46 5.69 -0.96
CA THR A 155 -13.73 5.15 -0.45
C THR A 155 -13.58 4.09 0.62
N ALA A 156 -12.34 3.73 0.99
CA ALA A 156 -12.11 2.86 2.14
C ALA A 156 -12.69 3.51 3.40
N GLY A 157 -13.33 2.70 4.24
CA GLY A 157 -13.81 3.16 5.54
C GLY A 157 -12.66 3.47 6.49
N GLN A 158 -13.00 3.63 7.77
CA GLN A 158 -12.03 3.92 8.82
C GLN A 158 -10.90 2.89 8.90
N ALA A 159 -9.69 3.34 9.24
CA ALA A 159 -8.53 2.48 9.45
C ALA A 159 -7.91 2.70 10.85
N PRO A 160 -8.64 2.35 11.94
CA PRO A 160 -8.27 2.67 13.31
C PRO A 160 -7.02 1.93 13.80
N MET A 161 -6.64 0.84 13.15
CA MET A 161 -5.49 0.01 13.51
C MET A 161 -4.24 0.32 12.67
N LEU A 162 -4.33 1.21 11.68
CA LEU A 162 -3.28 1.41 10.69
C LEU A 162 -2.08 2.11 11.34
N GLU A 163 -0.93 1.45 11.30
CA GLU A 163 0.35 1.91 11.84
C GLU A 163 1.29 2.37 10.72
N THR A 164 1.24 1.69 9.57
CA THR A 164 2.07 1.99 8.40
C THR A 164 1.23 2.07 7.13
N LEU A 165 1.39 3.17 6.39
CA LEU A 165 0.83 3.38 5.06
C LEU A 165 1.97 3.64 4.06
N ALA A 166 2.06 2.84 3.01
CA ALA A 166 3.05 3.03 1.97
C ALA A 166 2.39 2.95 0.59
N LEU A 167 2.45 4.03 -0.17
CA LEU A 167 1.85 4.15 -1.49
C LEU A 167 2.93 4.58 -2.46
N PHE A 168 3.13 3.78 -3.49
CA PHE A 168 4.11 4.04 -4.54
C PHE A 168 3.38 4.11 -5.87
N PHE A 169 3.41 5.29 -6.47
CA PHE A 169 2.98 5.51 -7.83
C PHE A 169 4.25 5.81 -8.61
N ASP A 170 4.84 4.80 -9.22
CA ASP A 170 5.87 5.06 -10.21
C ASP A 170 5.15 5.67 -11.43
N GLY A 171 5.74 6.63 -12.13
CA GLY A 171 5.14 7.24 -13.32
C GLY A 171 4.32 8.52 -13.10
N SER A 172 4.50 9.42 -14.06
CA SER A 172 4.00 10.79 -14.13
C SER A 172 2.47 10.81 -14.31
N LEU A 173 1.67 11.16 -13.29
CA LEU A 173 0.20 11.30 -13.36
C LEU A 173 -0.33 12.19 -14.50
N GLY A 174 0.54 13.02 -15.08
CA GLY A 174 0.32 14.03 -16.11
C GLY A 174 1.05 13.82 -17.45
N ASN A 175 1.80 12.73 -17.68
CA ASN A 175 2.33 12.37 -19.03
C ASN A 175 1.30 11.65 -19.92
N VAL A 176 0.01 11.73 -19.60
CA VAL A 176 -1.11 11.32 -20.48
C VAL A 176 -1.22 12.23 -21.72
N GLY A 177 -0.12 12.45 -22.45
CA GLY A 177 -0.13 13.31 -23.64
C GLY A 177 1.21 13.74 -24.20
N ARG A 178 2.34 13.14 -23.79
CA ARG A 178 3.64 13.42 -24.43
C ARG A 178 4.09 12.24 -25.28
N ASN A 179 3.58 12.24 -26.51
CA ASN A 179 4.22 11.77 -27.73
C ASN A 179 4.54 10.28 -27.85
N ASP A 180 3.50 9.47 -28.08
CA ASP A 180 3.56 8.46 -29.14
C ASP A 180 2.54 8.85 -30.20
N ALA A 181 2.85 8.62 -31.47
CA ALA A 181 2.19 9.21 -32.65
C ALA A 181 0.70 8.83 -32.88
N GLY A 182 0.02 8.26 -31.89
CA GLY A 182 -1.43 8.05 -31.86
C GLY A 182 -2.05 8.89 -30.74
N GLY A 183 -2.56 10.07 -31.08
CA GLY A 183 -3.13 11.02 -30.12
C GLY A 183 -4.24 10.43 -29.27
N ILE A 184 -3.90 9.94 -28.08
CA ILE A 184 -4.86 9.80 -27.00
C ILE A 184 -5.05 11.21 -26.44
N GLN A 185 -6.17 11.83 -26.83
CA GLN A 185 -6.60 13.11 -26.30
C GLN A 185 -6.60 13.03 -24.78
N ARG A 186 -6.14 14.10 -24.13
CA ARG A 186 -6.45 14.43 -22.73
C ARG A 186 -7.95 14.66 -22.61
N ASP A 187 -8.75 13.62 -22.81
CA ASP A 187 -10.16 13.67 -22.51
C ASP A 187 -10.26 13.85 -21.00
N LYS A 188 -10.42 15.14 -20.67
CA LYS A 188 -11.02 15.70 -19.46
C LYS A 188 -11.12 14.64 -18.37
N VAL A 189 -10.21 14.71 -17.40
CA VAL A 189 -10.53 14.28 -16.03
C VAL A 189 -11.94 14.81 -15.77
N THR A 190 -12.91 13.92 -15.75
CA THR A 190 -14.31 14.32 -15.76
C THR A 190 -14.59 15.08 -14.47
N PRO A 191 -15.49 16.09 -14.46
CA PRO A 191 -15.88 16.78 -13.23
C PRO A 191 -16.35 15.82 -12.11
N ASP A 192 -16.83 14.63 -12.46
CA ASP A 192 -17.15 13.56 -11.50
C ASP A 192 -15.92 12.97 -10.82
N ALA A 193 -14.78 12.88 -11.50
CA ALA A 193 -13.52 12.53 -10.85
C ALA A 193 -13.18 13.59 -9.79
N ALA A 194 -13.36 14.89 -10.08
CA ALA A 194 -13.17 15.98 -9.12
C ALA A 194 -14.04 15.82 -7.84
N ALA A 195 -15.27 15.31 -7.98
CA ALA A 195 -16.17 15.06 -6.86
C ALA A 195 -15.74 13.86 -5.97
N VAL A 196 -15.00 12.89 -6.51
CA VAL A 196 -14.43 11.77 -5.73
C VAL A 196 -13.34 12.25 -4.77
N TYR A 197 -12.65 13.35 -5.07
CA TYR A 197 -11.57 13.90 -4.23
C TYR A 197 -12.07 14.65 -2.98
N VAL A 198 -13.38 14.80 -2.79
CA VAL A 198 -13.95 15.41 -1.57
C VAL A 198 -13.88 14.45 -0.37
N ARG A 199 -13.66 13.15 -0.60
CA ARG A 199 -13.54 12.18 0.50
C ARG A 199 -12.17 12.22 1.15
N THR A 200 -12.18 12.29 2.47
CA THR A 200 -10.98 12.12 3.28
C THR A 200 -10.60 10.64 3.28
N MET A 201 -9.33 10.34 3.02
CA MET A 201 -8.81 8.98 3.12
C MET A 201 -9.14 8.39 4.51
N PHE A 202 -9.70 7.19 4.53
CA PHE A 202 -10.09 6.47 5.75
C PHE A 202 -11.08 7.21 6.67
N ASP A 203 -11.96 8.03 6.10
CA ASP A 203 -12.90 8.90 6.84
C ASP A 203 -12.23 9.78 7.91
N GLY A 204 -10.93 10.06 7.76
CA GLY A 204 -10.16 10.84 8.72
C GLY A 204 -9.66 10.07 9.96
N VAL A 205 -9.90 8.76 10.05
CA VAL A 205 -9.66 7.96 11.26
C VAL A 205 -8.46 7.03 11.09
N CYS A 206 -7.28 7.55 11.43
CA CYS A 206 -6.01 6.79 11.49
C CYS A 206 -5.20 7.10 12.77
N PRO A 207 -5.77 6.94 13.98
CA PRO A 207 -5.16 7.37 15.24
C PRO A 207 -3.84 6.67 15.60
N ARG A 208 -3.49 5.58 14.90
CA ARG A 208 -2.27 4.80 15.14
C ARG A 208 -1.22 4.99 14.05
N LEU A 209 -1.49 5.79 13.03
CA LEU A 209 -0.60 5.94 11.88
C LEU A 209 0.68 6.64 12.34
N ARG A 210 1.81 5.96 12.19
CA ARG A 210 3.13 6.44 12.62
C ARG A 210 4.10 6.57 11.44
N ASP A 211 3.94 5.73 10.43
CA ASP A 211 4.82 5.68 9.28
C ASP A 211 4.02 5.86 7.99
N ALA A 212 4.37 6.88 7.21
CA ALA A 212 3.76 7.16 5.92
C ALA A 212 4.85 7.27 4.84
N THR A 213 4.65 6.59 3.72
CA THR A 213 5.50 6.67 2.54
C THR A 213 4.63 6.95 1.34
N LEU A 214 4.79 8.10 0.69
CA LEU A 214 3.97 8.54 -0.43
C LEU A 214 4.90 8.91 -1.60
N TRP A 215 4.95 8.07 -2.63
CA TRP A 215 5.77 8.30 -3.83
C TRP A 215 4.89 8.50 -5.05
N GLY A 216 5.22 9.48 -5.89
CA GLY A 216 4.43 9.87 -7.07
C GLY A 216 3.05 10.44 -6.74
N MET A 217 2.69 10.48 -5.46
CA MET A 217 1.57 11.26 -4.98
C MET A 217 2.02 12.71 -4.83
N VAL A 218 1.53 13.58 -5.71
CA VAL A 218 1.52 14.99 -5.33
C VAL A 218 0.55 15.13 -4.18
N PRO A 219 0.92 15.83 -3.08
CA PRO A 219 -0.04 16.15 -2.04
C PRO A 219 -1.20 16.89 -2.73
N TYR A 220 -2.29 16.15 -2.92
CA TYR A 220 -3.54 16.71 -3.38
C TYR A 220 -3.91 17.82 -2.39
N PRO A 221 -4.52 18.92 -2.86
CA PRO A 221 -4.95 20.00 -1.97
C PRO A 221 -5.78 19.50 -0.77
N ASP A 222 -6.44 18.35 -0.95
CA ASP A 222 -7.37 17.73 -0.03
C ASP A 222 -6.77 16.59 0.81
N LEU A 223 -5.46 16.30 0.69
CA LEU A 223 -4.77 15.41 1.63
C LEU A 223 -4.77 16.09 3.00
N GLN A 224 -5.79 15.77 3.79
CA GLN A 224 -6.06 16.52 5.00
C GLN A 224 -5.01 16.22 6.07
N PRO A 225 -4.36 17.23 6.68
CA PRO A 225 -3.28 17.00 7.62
C PRO A 225 -3.67 16.19 8.87
N HIS A 226 -4.98 16.11 9.17
CA HIS A 226 -5.46 15.45 10.39
C HIS A 226 -5.26 13.92 10.39
N ILE A 227 -5.22 13.25 9.23
CA ILE A 227 -4.94 11.80 9.17
C ILE A 227 -3.50 11.48 9.57
N PHE A 228 -2.62 12.48 9.52
CA PHE A 228 -1.20 12.37 9.86
C PHE A 228 -0.89 12.90 11.27
N ARG A 229 -1.91 13.16 12.10
CA ARG A 229 -1.69 13.43 13.53
C ARG A 229 -1.15 12.17 14.21
N GLY A 230 -0.03 12.29 14.94
CA GLY A 230 0.70 11.15 15.50
C GLY A 230 1.74 10.53 14.56
N LEU A 231 1.87 11.03 13.32
CA LEU A 231 2.86 10.53 12.37
C LEU A 231 4.28 10.85 12.84
N GLN A 232 5.15 9.85 12.90
CA GLN A 232 6.53 9.95 13.38
C GLN A 232 7.54 9.93 12.22
N ARG A 233 7.22 9.26 11.12
CA ARG A 233 8.07 9.19 9.93
C ARG A 233 7.24 9.43 8.67
N MET A 234 7.74 10.31 7.82
CA MET A 234 7.18 10.59 6.51
C MET A 234 8.26 10.49 5.43
N VAL A 235 7.98 9.72 4.38
CA VAL A 235 8.79 9.69 3.15
C VAL A 235 7.93 10.24 2.02
N LEU A 236 8.40 11.28 1.34
CA LEU A 236 7.73 11.88 0.20
C LEU A 236 8.61 11.75 -1.04
N GLY A 237 8.19 10.95 -2.01
CA GLY A 237 8.78 10.90 -3.35
C GLY A 237 8.04 11.86 -4.28
N LEU A 238 8.60 13.06 -4.46
CA LEU A 238 8.02 14.10 -5.31
C LEU A 238 8.48 13.92 -6.76
N GLN A 239 7.52 13.83 -7.67
CA GLN A 239 7.77 13.92 -9.10
C GLN A 239 7.48 15.34 -9.56
N CYS A 240 8.53 16.06 -9.97
CA CYS A 240 8.47 17.52 -10.07
C CYS A 240 8.09 18.05 -11.45
N ASP A 241 8.16 17.21 -12.48
CA ASP A 241 7.96 17.65 -13.85
C ASP A 241 6.51 18.08 -14.14
N GLU A 242 5.57 17.78 -13.23
CA GLU A 242 4.13 17.93 -13.47
C GLU A 242 3.45 19.03 -12.66
N TYR A 243 4.09 19.54 -11.61
CA TYR A 243 3.46 20.48 -10.70
C TYR A 243 4.38 21.66 -10.43
N PRO A 244 3.93 22.90 -10.75
CA PRO A 244 4.78 24.08 -10.64
C PRO A 244 5.14 24.46 -9.21
N GLU A 245 4.40 23.99 -8.18
CA GLU A 245 4.61 24.37 -6.78
C GLU A 245 4.32 23.25 -5.76
N PRO A 246 5.12 22.16 -5.71
CA PRO A 246 4.91 21.11 -4.71
C PRO A 246 5.31 21.58 -3.30
N LEU A 247 6.24 22.52 -3.17
CA LEU A 247 6.84 22.90 -1.88
C LEU A 247 5.87 23.57 -0.90
N PRO A 248 5.04 24.56 -1.28
CA PRO A 248 4.05 25.13 -0.36
C PRO A 248 3.07 24.09 0.18
N ARG A 249 2.69 23.10 -0.65
CA ARG A 249 1.80 22.02 -0.25
C ARG A 249 2.47 21.05 0.71
N VAL A 250 3.70 20.65 0.42
CA VAL A 250 4.52 19.84 1.33
C VAL A 250 4.66 20.55 2.68
N ARG A 251 4.95 21.86 2.68
CA ARG A 251 5.00 22.66 3.91
C ARG A 251 3.68 22.63 4.68
N GLY A 252 2.54 22.80 3.99
CA GLY A 252 1.22 22.71 4.60
C GLY A 252 0.95 21.35 5.24
N LEU A 253 1.29 20.27 4.53
CA LEU A 253 1.18 18.90 5.03
C LEU A 253 2.04 18.68 6.29
N LEU A 254 3.33 19.05 6.22
CA LEU A 254 4.26 18.90 7.34
C LEU A 254 3.83 19.72 8.56
N SER A 255 3.27 20.92 8.36
CA SER A 255 2.78 21.75 9.46
C SER A 255 1.62 21.13 10.25
N GLY A 256 0.89 20.17 9.67
CA GLY A 256 -0.15 19.43 10.36
C GLY A 256 0.30 18.15 11.05
N CYS A 257 1.60 17.84 11.02
CA CYS A 257 2.21 16.64 11.62
C CYS A 257 3.11 17.04 12.80
N PRO A 258 2.56 17.42 13.98
CA PRO A 258 3.36 17.94 15.10
C PRO A 258 4.30 16.90 15.73
N ASP A 259 3.99 15.60 15.59
CA ASP A 259 4.75 14.50 16.19
C ASP A 259 5.86 13.95 15.27
N LEU A 260 6.11 14.62 14.15
CA LEU A 260 6.98 14.14 13.07
C LEU A 260 8.46 14.22 13.48
N VAL A 261 9.11 13.07 13.53
CA VAL A 261 10.52 12.92 13.93
C VAL A 261 11.43 12.84 12.71
N THR A 262 11.00 12.13 11.66
CA THR A 262 11.81 11.86 10.47
C THR A 262 11.06 12.27 9.21
N VAL A 263 11.72 13.05 8.35
CA VAL A 263 11.20 13.42 7.03
C VAL A 263 12.25 13.10 5.98
N GLU A 264 11.90 12.25 5.03
CA GLU A 264 12.72 11.96 3.87
C GLU A 264 12.02 12.53 2.63
N LEU A 265 12.69 13.44 1.94
CA LEU A 265 12.20 14.00 0.67
C LEU A 265 13.07 13.42 -0.44
N THR A 266 12.46 12.61 -1.30
CA THR A 266 13.09 12.13 -2.53
C THR A 266 12.53 12.93 -3.70
N TYR A 267 13.42 13.41 -4.56
CA TYR A 267 13.05 14.20 -5.72
C TYR A 267 13.39 13.44 -6.99
N LEU A 268 12.39 13.07 -7.77
CA LEU A 268 12.54 12.50 -9.11
C LEU A 268 12.16 13.59 -10.11
N GLY A 269 13.14 14.43 -10.44
CA GLY A 269 13.01 15.51 -11.42
C GLY A 269 14.41 15.97 -11.84
N HIS A 270 14.56 16.38 -13.10
CA HIS A 270 15.84 16.81 -13.63
C HIS A 270 16.36 18.04 -12.83
N PRO A 271 17.63 18.11 -12.40
CA PRO A 271 18.18 19.28 -11.73
C PRO A 271 18.24 20.46 -12.71
N ALA A 272 17.13 21.18 -12.89
CA ALA A 272 17.22 22.54 -13.40
C ALA A 272 17.90 23.38 -12.30
N PRO A 273 18.97 24.12 -12.60
CA PRO A 273 19.76 24.82 -11.61
C PRO A 273 19.02 26.08 -11.15
N ARG A 274 18.09 25.95 -10.20
CA ARG A 274 17.68 27.08 -9.38
C ARG A 274 18.07 26.79 -7.93
N ARG A 275 19.26 27.29 -7.60
CA ARG A 275 19.76 27.39 -6.23
C ARG A 275 18.87 28.36 -5.46
N GLU A 276 17.85 27.84 -4.81
CA GLU A 276 17.20 28.54 -3.71
C GLU A 276 17.42 27.70 -2.45
N CYS A 277 18.42 28.09 -1.68
CA CYS A 277 18.64 27.57 -0.34
C CYS A 277 17.59 28.21 0.57
N TRP A 278 16.60 27.44 0.99
CA TRP A 278 15.56 27.92 1.88
C TRP A 278 15.91 27.61 3.33
N SER A 279 15.79 28.63 4.19
CA SER A 279 15.77 28.49 5.64
C SER A 279 14.32 28.61 6.12
N ILE A 280 13.85 27.63 6.89
CA ILE A 280 12.53 27.66 7.52
C ILE A 280 12.65 28.58 8.75
N PRO A 281 11.72 29.51 9.00
CA PRO A 281 11.76 30.34 10.21
C PRO A 281 11.61 29.45 11.43
N ALA A 282 12.56 29.54 12.36
CA ALA A 282 12.46 28.88 13.65
C ALA A 282 11.24 29.43 14.41
N THR A 283 10.15 28.69 14.43
CA THR A 283 9.11 28.85 15.44
C THR A 283 9.38 27.83 16.54
N ASP A 284 9.85 28.35 17.68
CA ASP A 284 9.93 27.75 19.02
C ASP A 284 9.55 26.27 19.14
N GLN A 285 10.42 25.40 18.63
CA GLN A 285 10.65 24.07 19.18
C GLN A 285 12.06 23.63 18.75
N GLU A 286 12.94 23.50 19.73
CA GLU A 286 14.33 23.09 19.56
C GLU A 286 14.42 21.72 18.86
N SER A 287 15.27 21.66 17.83
CA SER A 287 15.79 20.46 17.16
C SER A 287 14.85 19.59 16.31
N VAL A 288 14.49 20.06 15.11
CA VAL A 288 14.23 19.17 13.97
C VAL A 288 15.51 19.08 13.14
N GLN A 289 16.30 18.02 13.33
CA GLN A 289 17.38 17.70 12.40
C GLN A 289 16.77 17.23 11.06
N LEU A 290 16.69 18.14 10.09
CA LEU A 290 16.53 17.83 8.68
C LEU A 290 17.76 17.03 8.20
N GLY A 291 17.67 15.70 8.21
CA GLY A 291 18.58 14.80 7.50
C GLY A 291 17.80 14.02 6.44
N LYS A 292 18.30 13.71 5.24
CA LYS A 292 19.49 14.15 4.50
C LYS A 292 19.02 14.21 3.03
N LEU A 293 18.97 15.40 2.45
CA LEU A 293 18.77 15.58 1.01
C LEU A 293 19.89 14.84 0.28
N THR A 294 19.57 13.75 -0.39
CA THR A 294 20.50 13.09 -1.31
C THR A 294 19.95 13.27 -2.71
N CYS A 295 20.48 14.25 -3.44
CA CYS A 295 20.33 14.28 -4.89
C CYS A 295 21.18 13.14 -5.46
N LEU A 296 20.54 12.21 -6.17
CA LEU A 296 21.20 11.30 -7.10
C LEU A 296 21.03 11.85 -8.52
#